data_AF-A0A6N8H0Z5-F1
#
_entry.id   AF-A0A6N8H0Z5-F1
#
_cell.length_a   1.000
_cell.length_b   1.000
_cell.length_c   1.000
_cell.angle_alpha   90.00
_cell.angle_beta   90.00
_cell.angle_gamma   90.00
#
_symmetry.space_group_name_H-M   'P 1'
#
loop_
_entity.id
_entity.type
_entity.pdbx_description
1 polymer ?
#
loop_
_entity_poly.entity_id
_entity_poly.type
_entity_poly.pdbx_seq_one_letter_code
_entity_poly.pdbx_strand_id
1 'polypeptide(L)'
;MDGFNTFEKQDKVLLGLNSGADAAAAYRILQQQGFAVLTFTAEDTADSPAAPATLLPLLAEQAAKLDCAFIATGHYARIEVDEGGVSHIITAVDAEADQSALLADLPQELLAKLVLPLGEFSKADAAEIAAAKAE
;
A
#
# COMPACT_ATOMS: atom_id res chain seq x y z
N MET A 1 -19.02 -1.02 -8.06
CA MET A 1 -18.21 -1.99 -8.83
C MET A 1 -17.06 -2.37 -7.93
N ASP A 2 -17.20 -3.51 -7.24
CA ASP A 2 -16.28 -3.99 -6.22
C ASP A 2 -15.05 -4.64 -6.88
N GLY A 3 -14.01 -3.83 -7.10
CA GLY A 3 -12.73 -4.23 -7.71
C GLY A 3 -11.73 -4.89 -6.76
N PHE A 4 -12.17 -5.35 -5.58
CA PHE A 4 -11.31 -5.87 -4.51
C PHE A 4 -11.87 -7.22 -3.98
N ASN A 5 -12.30 -8.12 -4.86
CA ASN A 5 -13.15 -9.26 -4.46
C ASN A 5 -12.41 -10.58 -4.17
N THR A 6 -11.24 -10.52 -3.51
CA THR A 6 -10.55 -11.69 -2.94
C THR A 6 -9.87 -11.34 -1.60
N PHE A 7 -10.57 -10.71 -0.67
CA PHE A 7 -10.01 -10.45 0.67
C PHE A 7 -11.01 -10.89 1.74
N GLU A 8 -10.59 -11.79 2.62
CA GLU A 8 -11.41 -12.17 3.75
C GLU A 8 -11.36 -11.05 4.79
N LYS A 9 -12.49 -10.75 5.44
CA LYS A 9 -12.64 -9.69 6.45
C LYS A 9 -11.70 -9.81 7.67
N GLN A 10 -10.79 -10.78 7.70
CA GLN A 10 -9.84 -11.05 8.77
C GLN A 10 -8.36 -10.86 8.34
N ASP A 11 -8.11 -10.49 7.08
CA ASP A 11 -6.75 -10.30 6.60
C ASP A 11 -6.10 -9.06 7.24
N LYS A 12 -4.91 -9.27 7.82
CA LYS A 12 -4.07 -8.21 8.40
C LYS A 12 -3.19 -7.62 7.31
N VAL A 13 -3.12 -6.30 7.29
CA VAL A 13 -2.33 -5.54 6.31
C VAL A 13 -1.29 -4.72 7.06
N LEU A 14 -0.01 -4.89 6.70
CA LEU A 14 1.08 -4.09 7.24
C LEU A 14 1.31 -2.84 6.38
N LEU A 15 0.87 -1.69 6.87
CA LEU A 15 1.09 -0.40 6.25
C LEU A 15 2.47 0.16 6.59
N GLY A 16 3.31 0.33 5.56
CA GLY A 16 4.55 1.08 5.65
C GLY A 16 4.30 2.58 5.75
N LEU A 17 4.73 3.20 6.85
CA LEU A 17 4.63 4.63 7.06
C LEU A 17 5.92 5.32 6.58
N ASN A 18 5.84 6.03 5.46
CA ASN A 18 6.71 7.19 5.22
C ASN A 18 5.94 8.40 5.76
N SER A 19 6.52 9.13 6.71
CA SER A 19 5.85 10.20 7.47
C SER A 19 5.19 11.22 6.52
N GLY A 20 3.85 11.23 6.45
CA GLY A 20 3.10 12.04 5.48
C GLY A 20 1.57 11.88 5.55
N ALA A 21 0.85 12.82 4.94
CA ALA A 21 -0.62 12.79 4.84
C ALA A 21 -1.13 11.57 4.07
N ASP A 22 -0.36 11.12 3.07
CA ASP A 22 -0.66 9.96 2.23
C ASP A 22 -0.78 8.67 3.07
N ALA A 23 0.12 8.49 4.04
CA ALA A 23 0.10 7.33 4.91
C ALA A 23 -1.14 7.32 5.84
N ALA A 24 -1.56 8.49 6.32
CA ALA A 24 -2.77 8.62 7.13
C ALA A 24 -4.04 8.33 6.31
N ALA A 25 -4.08 8.78 5.04
CA ALA A 25 -5.16 8.47 4.12
C ALA A 25 -5.24 6.97 3.83
N ALA A 26 -4.10 6.36 3.47
CA ALA A 26 -4.00 4.93 3.21
C ALA A 26 -4.48 4.09 4.40
N TYR A 27 -4.06 4.45 5.62
CA TYR A 27 -4.51 3.81 6.86
C TYR A 27 -6.03 3.85 7.02
N ARG A 28 -6.63 5.02 6.79
CA ARG A 28 -8.07 5.21 6.91
C ARG A 28 -8.87 4.44 5.87
N ILE A 29 -8.43 4.45 4.61
CA ILE A 29 -9.09 3.71 3.53
C ILE A 29 -9.14 2.23 3.87
N LEU A 30 -8.00 1.66 4.29
CA LEU A 30 -7.93 0.25 4.68
C LEU A 30 -8.80 -0.06 5.91
N GLN A 31 -8.82 0.82 6.91
CA GLN A 31 -9.72 0.66 8.06
C GLN A 31 -11.20 0.71 7.67
N GLN A 32 -11.60 1.63 6.79
CA GLN A 32 -12.98 1.74 6.31
C GLN A 32 -13.41 0.51 5.52
N GLN A 33 -12.48 -0.13 4.81
CA GLN A 33 -12.71 -1.40 4.12
C GLN A 33 -12.78 -2.60 5.09
N GLY A 34 -12.48 -2.40 6.38
CA GLY A 34 -12.57 -3.42 7.42
C GLY A 34 -11.31 -4.26 7.59
N PHE A 35 -10.17 -3.85 7.01
CA PHE A 35 -8.89 -4.52 7.21
C PHE A 35 -8.30 -4.22 8.59
N ALA A 36 -7.60 -5.21 9.15
CA ALA A 36 -6.79 -5.00 10.35
C ALA A 36 -5.44 -4.39 9.94
N VAL A 37 -5.33 -3.06 10.06
CA VAL A 37 -4.14 -2.32 9.61
C VAL A 37 -3.12 -2.21 10.74
N LEU A 38 -1.94 -2.79 10.53
CA LEU A 38 -0.76 -2.62 11.37
C LEU A 38 0.18 -1.62 10.72
N THR A 39 0.82 -0.74 11.50
CA THR A 39 1.73 0.28 10.95
C THR A 39 3.17 -0.07 11.26
N PHE A 40 4.06 0.05 10.27
CA PHE A 40 5.50 -0.14 10.43
C PHE A 40 6.25 1.09 9.94
N THR A 41 7.08 1.67 10.80
CA THR A 41 7.96 2.81 10.49
C THR A 41 9.40 2.32 10.34
N ALA A 42 10.04 2.66 9.22
CA ALA A 42 11.44 2.30 8.97
C ALA A 42 12.45 3.09 9.85
N GLU A 43 12.01 3.90 10.81
CA GLU A 43 12.89 4.47 11.85
C GLU A 43 13.59 3.37 12.69
N ASP A 44 13.09 2.13 12.66
CA ASP A 44 13.72 0.96 13.29
C ASP A 44 14.92 0.40 12.48
N THR A 45 15.08 0.77 11.20
CA THR A 45 16.28 0.44 10.43
C THR A 45 17.31 1.54 10.64
N ALA A 46 18.13 1.37 11.68
CA ALA A 46 19.10 2.33 12.20
C ALA A 46 20.23 2.77 11.24
N ASP A 47 20.22 2.39 9.97
CA ASP A 47 21.31 2.69 9.03
C ASP A 47 20.78 2.83 7.59
N SER A 48 20.78 4.07 7.09
CA SER A 48 20.59 4.47 5.69
C SER A 48 19.14 4.68 5.18
N PRO A 49 18.86 5.76 4.42
CA PRO A 49 17.59 5.96 3.73
C PRO A 49 17.51 4.94 2.58
N ALA A 50 17.01 3.75 2.90
CA ALA A 50 16.89 2.69 1.92
C ALA A 50 15.88 3.13 0.85
N ALA A 51 16.29 3.02 -0.42
CA ALA A 51 15.41 3.26 -1.56
C ALA A 51 14.10 2.45 -1.41
N PRO A 52 12.97 2.89 -2.00
CA PRO A 52 11.70 2.15 -1.90
C PRO A 52 11.83 0.68 -2.30
N ALA A 53 12.70 0.37 -3.27
CA ALA A 53 13.04 -0.99 -3.69
C ALA A 53 13.63 -1.88 -2.58
N THR A 54 14.25 -1.30 -1.55
CA THR A 54 14.83 -2.02 -0.40
C THR A 54 13.88 -2.01 0.80
N LEU A 55 13.05 -0.97 0.94
CA LEU A 55 12.10 -0.84 2.05
C LEU A 55 10.89 -1.78 1.88
N LEU A 56 10.40 -1.96 0.66
CA LEU A 56 9.30 -2.87 0.34
C LEU A 56 9.56 -4.36 0.70
N PRO A 57 10.69 -4.97 0.32
CA PRO A 57 11.00 -6.35 0.73
C PRO A 57 11.12 -6.47 2.25
N LEU A 58 11.72 -5.50 2.93
CA LEU A 58 11.79 -5.49 4.39
C LEU A 58 10.40 -5.44 5.03
N LEU A 59 9.49 -4.63 4.49
CA LEU A 59 8.09 -4.60 4.90
C LEU A 59 7.41 -5.95 4.69
N ALA A 60 7.64 -6.61 3.56
CA ALA A 60 7.08 -7.93 3.29
C ALA A 60 7.58 -8.98 4.29
N GLU A 61 8.87 -8.93 4.65
CA GLU A 61 9.43 -9.82 5.67
C GLU A 61 8.83 -9.53 7.06
N GLN A 62 8.64 -8.27 7.42
CA GLN A 62 8.00 -7.89 8.68
C GLN A 62 6.53 -8.27 8.70
N ALA A 63 5.82 -8.13 7.59
CA ALA A 63 4.44 -8.58 7.44
C ALA A 63 4.34 -10.09 7.69
N ALA A 64 5.24 -10.88 7.11
CA ALA A 64 5.30 -12.31 7.36
C ALA A 64 5.54 -12.64 8.85
N LYS A 65 6.38 -11.87 9.55
CA LYS A 65 6.61 -12.04 11.00
C LYS A 65 5.41 -11.64 11.85
N LEU A 66 4.65 -10.64 11.42
CA LEU A 66 3.48 -10.11 12.11
C LEU A 66 2.19 -10.84 11.73
N ASP A 67 2.28 -11.92 10.94
CA ASP A 67 1.13 -12.69 10.46
C ASP A 67 0.19 -11.82 9.61
N CYS A 68 0.76 -10.87 8.86
CA CYS A 68 0.06 -10.06 7.86
C CYS A 68 0.12 -10.76 6.51
N ALA A 69 -1.06 -10.98 5.92
CA ALA A 69 -1.18 -11.54 4.59
C ALA A 69 -0.68 -10.56 3.52
N PHE A 70 -0.80 -9.25 3.78
CA PHE A 70 -0.52 -8.19 2.81
C PHE A 70 0.33 -7.05 3.40
N ILE A 71 0.98 -6.32 2.51
CA ILE A 71 1.67 -5.05 2.82
C ILE A 71 0.98 -3.91 2.08
N ALA A 72 0.84 -2.77 2.74
CA ALA A 72 0.33 -1.57 2.10
C ALA A 72 1.34 -0.43 2.15
N THR A 73 1.27 0.47 1.18
CA THR A 73 2.08 1.70 1.17
C THR A 73 1.28 2.88 0.64
N GLY A 74 1.71 4.10 0.95
CA GLY A 74 1.11 5.34 0.43
C GLY A 74 1.58 5.74 -0.98
N HIS A 75 1.94 4.78 -1.84
CA HIS A 75 2.29 5.09 -3.23
C HIS A 75 1.04 5.18 -4.09
N TYR A 76 1.05 6.11 -5.05
CA TYR A 76 0.00 6.25 -6.04
C TYR A 76 0.29 5.35 -7.23
N ALA A 77 -0.20 4.12 -7.17
CA ALA A 77 -0.27 3.20 -8.31
C ALA A 77 -1.34 2.16 -8.03
N ARG A 78 -1.75 1.40 -9.04
CA ARG A 78 -2.75 0.34 -8.89
C ARG A 78 -2.16 -1.00 -9.28
N ILE A 79 -2.70 -2.06 -8.72
CA ILE A 79 -2.31 -3.42 -9.04
C ILE A 79 -3.52 -4.11 -9.61
N GLU A 80 -3.35 -4.69 -10.80
CA GLU A 80 -4.35 -5.48 -11.49
C GLU A 80 -3.86 -6.92 -11.58
N VAL A 81 -4.72 -7.87 -11.24
CA VAL A 81 -4.38 -9.29 -11.36
C VAL A 81 -5.02 -9.81 -12.64
N ASP A 82 -4.19 -10.32 -13.56
CA ASP A 82 -4.63 -10.91 -14.82
C ASP A 82 -5.31 -12.27 -14.59
N GLU A 83 -6.00 -12.81 -15.61
CA GLU A 83 -6.63 -14.14 -15.58
C GLU A 83 -5.64 -15.26 -15.21
N GLY A 84 -4.34 -15.07 -15.49
CA GLY A 84 -3.28 -15.98 -15.08
C GLY A 84 -2.86 -15.91 -13.61
N GLY A 85 -3.45 -15.02 -12.79
CA GLY A 85 -3.04 -14.78 -11.40
C GLY A 85 -1.75 -13.95 -11.27
N VAL A 86 -1.34 -13.26 -12.33
CA VAL A 86 -0.15 -12.40 -12.36
C VAL A 86 -0.54 -10.97 -12.03
N SER A 87 0.24 -10.31 -11.20
CA SER A 87 -0.03 -8.98 -10.64
C SER A 87 0.74 -7.94 -11.45
N HIS A 88 0.01 -7.14 -12.20
CA HIS A 88 0.56 -6.08 -13.02
C HIS A 88 0.35 -4.74 -12.33
N ILE A 89 1.41 -3.96 -12.25
CA ILE A 89 1.26 -2.56 -11.83
C ILE A 89 0.74 -1.77 -13.02
N ILE A 90 -0.31 -1.00 -12.75
CA ILE A 90 -0.89 -0.05 -13.68
C ILE A 90 -0.82 1.36 -13.08
N THR A 91 -0.96 2.35 -13.95
CA THR A 91 -0.92 3.76 -13.54
C THR A 91 -2.04 4.07 -12.55
N ALA A 92 -1.77 4.98 -11.61
CA ALA A 92 -2.78 5.53 -10.72
C ALA A 92 -3.88 6.25 -11.50
N VAL A 93 -5.03 6.48 -10.84
CA VAL A 93 -6.08 7.37 -11.36
C VAL A 93 -5.53 8.77 -11.62
N ASP A 94 -4.61 9.22 -10.76
CA ASP A 94 -3.95 10.50 -10.85
C ASP A 94 -2.59 10.38 -11.54
N ALA A 95 -2.53 10.80 -12.81
CA ALA A 95 -1.30 10.74 -13.60
C ALA A 95 -0.21 11.70 -13.11
N GLU A 96 -0.56 12.77 -12.38
CA GLU A 96 0.41 13.73 -11.84
C GLU A 96 1.10 13.18 -10.59
N ALA A 97 0.38 12.38 -9.79
CA ALA A 97 0.92 11.70 -8.63
C ALA A 97 1.46 10.29 -8.95
N ASP A 98 1.33 9.79 -10.19
CA ASP A 98 1.67 8.41 -10.56
C ASP A 98 3.11 8.02 -10.20
N GLN A 99 3.23 6.96 -9.43
CA GLN A 99 4.50 6.35 -9.02
C GLN A 99 4.62 4.89 -9.52
N SER A 100 3.78 4.49 -10.48
CA SER A 100 3.78 3.13 -11.04
C SER A 100 5.15 2.73 -11.58
N ALA A 101 5.86 3.66 -12.23
CA ALA A 101 7.18 3.44 -12.80
C ALA A 101 8.26 3.04 -11.77
N LEU A 102 8.14 3.49 -10.51
CA LEU A 102 9.08 3.12 -9.43
C LEU A 102 8.82 1.71 -8.91
N LEU A 103 7.57 1.27 -8.96
CA LEU A 103 7.15 -0.02 -8.45
C LEU A 103 7.23 -1.10 -9.54
N ALA A 104 7.26 -0.72 -10.82
CA ALA A 104 7.30 -1.63 -11.96
C ALA A 104 8.52 -2.57 -11.98
N ASP A 105 9.59 -2.25 -11.25
CA ASP A 105 10.79 -3.08 -11.11
C ASP A 105 10.66 -4.16 -10.01
N LEU A 106 9.55 -4.17 -9.25
CA LEU A 106 9.38 -5.10 -8.14
C LEU A 106 9.10 -6.54 -8.61
N PRO A 107 9.60 -7.55 -7.87
CA PRO A 107 9.28 -8.94 -8.14
C PRO A 107 7.79 -9.23 -7.92
N GLN A 108 7.25 -10.15 -8.73
CA GLN A 108 5.85 -10.59 -8.70
C GLN A 108 5.39 -11.05 -7.31
N GLU A 109 6.27 -11.66 -6.52
CA GLU A 109 5.96 -12.11 -5.15
C GLU A 109 5.65 -10.95 -4.19
N LEU A 110 6.27 -9.79 -4.40
CA LEU A 110 5.96 -8.57 -3.66
C LEU A 110 4.67 -7.94 -4.20
N LEU A 111 4.51 -7.87 -5.52
CA LEU A 111 3.31 -7.30 -6.14
C LEU A 111 2.04 -8.03 -5.72
N ALA A 112 2.08 -9.36 -5.65
CA ALA A 112 0.94 -10.17 -5.21
C ALA A 112 0.51 -9.89 -3.76
N LYS A 113 1.41 -9.36 -2.93
CA LYS A 113 1.14 -9.03 -1.52
C LYS A 113 0.97 -7.52 -1.30
N LEU A 114 1.27 -6.71 -2.31
CA LEU A 114 1.28 -5.26 -2.20
C LEU A 114 -0.14 -4.71 -2.40
N VAL A 115 -0.50 -3.77 -1.54
CA VAL A 115 -1.80 -3.10 -1.54
C VAL A 115 -1.55 -1.60 -1.61
N LEU A 116 -2.16 -0.96 -2.60
CA LEU A 116 -1.97 0.46 -2.88
C LEU A 116 -3.31 1.18 -2.76
N PRO A 117 -3.76 1.51 -1.54
CA PRO A 117 -5.08 2.07 -1.31
C PRO A 117 -5.24 3.46 -1.95
N LEU A 118 -4.16 4.20 -2.17
CA LEU A 118 -4.18 5.52 -2.82
C LEU A 118 -4.21 5.46 -4.34
N GLY A 119 -4.02 4.28 -4.95
CA GLY A 119 -4.02 4.16 -6.41
C GLY A 119 -5.32 4.60 -7.08
N GLU A 120 -6.44 4.52 -6.34
CA GLU A 120 -7.77 4.90 -6.81
C GLU A 120 -8.19 6.33 -6.42
N PHE A 121 -7.31 7.08 -5.74
CA PHE A 121 -7.60 8.41 -5.21
C PHE A 121 -6.62 9.43 -5.78
N SER A 122 -7.11 10.64 -6.04
CA SER A 122 -6.22 11.76 -6.36
C SER A 122 -5.54 12.27 -5.09
N LYS A 123 -4.44 13.01 -5.27
CA LYS A 123 -3.73 13.65 -4.15
C LYS A 123 -4.63 14.57 -3.33
N ALA A 124 -5.61 15.20 -3.97
CA ALA A 124 -6.66 15.98 -3.32
C ALA A 124 -7.51 15.09 -2.40
N ASP A 125 -8.09 14.00 -2.92
CA ASP A 125 -8.89 13.06 -2.14
C ASP A 125 -8.09 12.46 -0.98
N ALA A 126 -6.84 12.04 -1.23
CA ALA A 126 -5.96 11.53 -0.18
C ALA A 126 -5.75 12.56 0.94
N ALA A 127 -5.50 13.83 0.59
CA ALA A 127 -5.38 14.90 1.57
C ALA A 127 -6.69 15.13 2.34
N GLU A 128 -7.85 15.06 1.67
CA GLU A 128 -9.15 15.17 2.33
C GLU A 128 -9.43 14.00 3.27
N ILE A 129 -9.15 12.76 2.86
CA ILE A 129 -9.29 11.56 3.68
C ILE A 129 -8.35 11.62 4.89
N ALA A 130 -7.12 12.11 4.71
CA ALA A 130 -6.18 12.34 5.80
C ALA A 130 -6.63 13.46 6.75
N ALA A 131 -7.26 14.50 6.24
CA ALA A 131 -7.78 15.63 7.01
C ALA A 131 -9.11 15.32 7.72
N ALA A 132 -9.91 14.39 7.20
CA ALA A 132 -11.21 13.96 7.72
C ALA A 132 -11.05 13.26 9.09
N LYS A 133 -10.86 14.07 10.15
CA LYS A 133 -10.63 13.61 11.52
C LYS A 133 -11.57 12.47 11.91
N ALA A 134 -10.99 11.48 12.57
CA ALA A 134 -11.72 10.58 13.44
C ALA A 134 -12.46 11.44 14.47
N GLU A 135 -13.79 11.46 14.36
CA GLU A 135 -14.68 11.90 15.43
C GLU A 135 -15.05 10.70 16.29
#